data_AF-A0A1J5WHA6-F1
#
_entry.id   AF-A0A1J5WHA6-F1
#
_cell.length_a   1.000
_cell.length_b   1.000
_cell.length_c   1.000
_cell.angle_alpha   90.00
_cell.angle_beta   90.00
_cell.angle_gamma   90.00
#
_symmetry.space_group_name_H-M   'P 1'
#
loop_
_entity.id
_entity.type
_entity.pdbx_description
1 polymer ?
#
loop_
_entity_poly.entity_id
_entity_poly.type
_entity_poly.pdbx_seq_one_letter_code
_entity_poly.pdbx_strand_id
1 'polypeptide(L)'
;PRNILIDPETMAVKICDFGLCVHAASERNLDLLCFASIMVYLYTGEFHAVYKYFEYKMGFELVCPGSFFKESKSIWMKITKTLSNNGMDLFGHLLDGTPAKYLLDHPFFSEDTELDPCTVGREKEMVRREHRTRS
;
A
#
# COMPACT_ATOMS: atom_id res chain seq x y z
N PRO A 1 -8.76 3.58 -0.85
CA PRO A 1 -8.16 4.57 0.08
C PRO A 1 -9.13 5.16 1.13
N ARG A 2 -10.45 5.27 0.89
CA ARG A 2 -11.38 5.97 1.81
C ARG A 2 -11.52 5.37 3.21
N ASN A 3 -11.28 4.07 3.37
CA ASN A 3 -11.39 3.36 4.65
C ASN A 3 -10.06 3.31 5.42
N ILE A 4 -9.12 4.19 5.06
CA ILE A 4 -7.84 4.40 5.74
C ILE A 4 -7.85 5.83 6.26
N LEU A 5 -7.84 5.97 7.58
CA LEU A 5 -7.76 7.24 8.26
C LEU A 5 -6.32 7.49 8.66
N ILE A 6 -5.83 8.70 8.38
CA ILE A 6 -4.51 9.16 8.78
C ILE A 6 -4.72 10.31 9.74
N ASP A 7 -4.19 10.17 10.95
CA ASP A 7 -4.11 11.28 11.89
C ASP A 7 -3.04 12.28 11.41
N PRO A 8 -3.39 13.54 11.10
CA PRO A 8 -2.42 14.50 10.56
C PRO A 8 -1.39 14.97 11.60
N GLU A 9 -1.64 14.78 12.90
CA GLU A 9 -0.72 15.17 13.99
C GLU A 9 0.23 14.04 14.37
N THR A 10 -0.22 12.78 14.31
CA THR A 10 0.60 11.62 14.72
C THR A 10 1.08 10.78 13.54
N MET A 11 0.53 11.00 12.34
CA MET A 11 0.63 10.08 11.19
C MET A 11 0.18 8.65 11.49
N ALA A 12 -0.55 8.45 12.60
CA ALA A 12 -1.11 7.15 12.91
C ALA A 12 -2.14 6.75 11.85
N VAL A 13 -2.00 5.54 11.34
CA VAL A 13 -2.89 4.98 10.32
C VAL A 13 -3.87 4.03 10.99
N LYS A 14 -5.17 4.17 10.69
CA LYS A 14 -6.24 3.30 11.16
C LYS A 14 -7.12 2.84 10.01
N ILE A 15 -7.49 1.57 10.01
CA ILE A 15 -8.50 1.02 9.10
C ILE A 15 -9.88 1.18 9.75
N CYS A 16 -10.88 1.60 8.98
CA CYS A 16 -12.25 1.77 9.44
C CYS A 16 -13.25 1.04 8.54
N ASP A 17 -14.54 1.13 8.87
CA ASP A 17 -15.66 0.58 8.10
C ASP A 17 -15.60 -0.95 7.91
N PHE A 18 -15.75 -1.66 9.02
CA PHE A 18 -15.77 -3.13 9.07
C PHE A 18 -17.15 -3.73 8.72
N GLY A 19 -18.09 -2.94 8.17
CA GLY A 19 -19.47 -3.38 7.91
C GLY A 19 -19.58 -4.50 6.87
N LEU A 20 -18.56 -4.66 6.02
CA LEU A 20 -18.45 -5.73 5.02
C LEU A 20 -17.40 -6.79 5.35
N CYS A 21 -16.79 -6.73 6.54
CA CYS A 21 -15.80 -7.71 6.92
C CYS A 21 -16.44 -9.09 7.12
N VAL A 22 -15.78 -10.11 6.58
CA VAL A 22 -16.19 -11.50 6.72
C VAL A 22 -15.10 -12.30 7.41
N HIS A 23 -15.50 -13.27 8.23
CA HIS A 23 -14.56 -14.25 8.74
C HIS A 23 -14.13 -15.20 7.62
N ALA A 24 -12.83 -15.32 7.39
CA ALA A 24 -12.26 -16.24 6.42
C ALA A 24 -11.42 -17.30 7.15
N ALA A 25 -11.70 -18.58 6.88
CA ALA A 25 -10.90 -19.69 7.41
C ALA A 25 -9.57 -19.87 6.63
N SER A 26 -9.47 -19.27 5.45
CA SER A 26 -8.26 -19.28 4.61
C SER A 26 -7.33 -18.14 5.01
N GLU A 27 -6.03 -18.41 5.05
CA GLU A 27 -5.00 -17.38 5.24
C GLU A 27 -4.73 -16.58 3.95
N ARG A 28 -5.24 -17.04 2.79
CA ARG A 28 -5.20 -16.26 1.56
C ARG A 28 -6.21 -15.12 1.66
N ASN A 29 -5.71 -13.89 1.69
CA ASN A 29 -6.52 -12.70 1.88
C ASN A 29 -6.51 -11.79 0.65
N LEU A 30 -7.68 -11.61 0.02
CA LEU A 30 -7.87 -10.70 -1.12
C LEU A 30 -7.76 -9.22 -0.72
N ASP A 31 -7.80 -8.89 0.57
CA ASP A 31 -7.52 -7.54 1.08
C ASP A 31 -6.09 -7.10 0.73
N LEU A 32 -5.15 -8.04 0.55
CA LEU A 32 -3.77 -7.74 0.14
C LEU A 32 -3.69 -7.22 -1.30
N LEU A 33 -4.62 -7.62 -2.17
CA LEU A 33 -4.74 -7.02 -3.50
C LEU A 33 -5.27 -5.58 -3.38
N CYS A 34 -6.23 -5.33 -2.49
CA CYS A 34 -6.66 -3.97 -2.14
C CYS A 34 -5.49 -3.12 -1.62
N PHE A 35 -4.62 -3.70 -0.79
CA PHE A 35 -3.42 -3.04 -0.28
C PHE A 35 -2.43 -2.69 -1.40
N ALA A 36 -2.16 -3.61 -2.34
CA ALA A 36 -1.35 -3.32 -3.52
C ALA A 36 -1.96 -2.19 -4.37
N SER A 37 -3.28 -2.15 -4.57
CA SER A 37 -3.95 -1.00 -5.20
C SER A 37 -3.72 0.33 -4.47
N ILE A 38 -3.67 0.30 -3.13
CA ILE A 38 -3.35 1.48 -2.33
C ILE A 38 -1.90 1.89 -2.52
N MET A 39 -0.95 0.96 -2.57
CA MET A 39 0.45 1.28 -2.89
C MET A 39 0.53 1.99 -4.25
N VAL A 40 -0.10 1.44 -5.30
CA VAL A 40 -0.12 2.10 -6.62
C VAL A 40 -0.65 3.53 -6.51
N TYR A 41 -1.75 3.73 -5.79
CA TYR A 41 -2.31 5.06 -5.58
C TYR A 41 -1.33 6.01 -4.86
N LEU A 42 -0.65 5.55 -3.80
CA LEU A 42 0.28 6.38 -3.04
C LEU A 42 1.50 6.81 -3.85
N TYR A 43 2.08 5.90 -4.65
CA TYR A 43 3.30 6.19 -5.42
C TYR A 43 3.04 6.87 -6.76
N THR A 44 1.83 6.73 -7.33
CA THR A 44 1.52 7.26 -8.67
C THR A 44 0.49 8.39 -8.66
N GLY A 45 -0.24 8.58 -7.56
CA GLY A 45 -1.37 9.50 -7.45
C GLY A 45 -2.66 9.02 -8.12
N GLU A 46 -2.64 7.88 -8.81
CA GLU A 46 -3.76 7.37 -9.59
C GLU A 46 -4.24 6.02 -9.05
N PHE A 47 -5.55 5.91 -8.75
CA PHE A 47 -6.10 4.67 -8.20
C PHE A 47 -6.34 3.63 -9.29
N HIS A 48 -5.79 2.43 -9.11
CA HIS A 48 -5.95 1.32 -10.03
C HIS A 48 -6.18 0.01 -9.29
N ALA A 49 -7.26 -0.69 -9.65
CA ALA A 49 -7.59 -2.00 -9.09
C ALA A 49 -6.64 -3.08 -9.65
N VAL A 50 -5.82 -3.69 -8.79
CA VAL A 50 -4.78 -4.65 -9.21
C VAL A 50 -5.26 -6.09 -9.34
N TYR A 51 -6.53 -6.37 -8.98
CA TYR A 51 -7.18 -7.67 -9.20
C TYR A 51 -7.00 -8.21 -10.62
N LYS A 52 -6.91 -7.31 -11.60
CA LYS A 52 -6.73 -7.64 -13.02
C LYS A 52 -5.33 -8.19 -13.36
N TYR A 53 -4.29 -7.82 -12.60
CA TYR A 53 -2.95 -8.42 -12.74
C TYR A 53 -2.92 -9.83 -12.18
N PHE A 54 -3.63 -10.06 -11.08
CA PHE A 54 -3.79 -11.39 -10.49
C PHE A 54 -4.57 -12.31 -11.44
N GLU A 55 -5.68 -11.84 -12.01
CA GLU A 55 -6.45 -12.58 -13.02
C GLU A 55 -5.59 -12.97 -14.24
N TYR A 56 -4.76 -12.04 -14.75
CA TYR A 56 -3.81 -12.32 -15.82
C TYR A 56 -2.78 -13.39 -15.43
N LYS A 57 -2.13 -13.28 -14.26
CA LYS A 57 -1.16 -14.28 -13.78
C LYS A 57 -1.80 -15.65 -13.55
N MET A 58 -3.06 -15.70 -13.15
CA MET A 58 -3.82 -16.92 -12.88
C MET A 58 -4.47 -17.53 -14.14
N GLY A 59 -4.26 -16.94 -15.32
CA GLY A 59 -4.80 -17.44 -16.58
C GLY A 59 -6.31 -17.25 -16.75
N PHE A 60 -6.95 -16.41 -15.92
CA PHE A 60 -8.33 -15.99 -16.12
C PHE A 60 -8.33 -14.82 -17.13
N GLU A 61 -8.37 -15.14 -18.43
CA GLU A 61 -8.66 -14.15 -19.48
C GLU A 61 -10.12 -13.70 -19.38
N LEU A 62 -10.45 -12.81 -18.45
CA LEU A 62 -11.67 -12.03 -18.56
C LEU A 62 -11.45 -10.90 -19.56
N VAL A 63 -11.85 -11.18 -20.79
CA VAL A 63 -12.38 -10.26 -21.82
C VAL A 63 -12.32 -8.78 -21.42
N CYS A 64 -11.20 -8.11 -21.67
CA CYS A 64 -11.15 -6.64 -21.68
C CYS A 64 -10.30 -6.13 -22.85
N PRO A 65 -10.76 -5.13 -23.62
CA PRO A 65 -10.16 -4.75 -24.91
C PRO A 65 -8.79 -4.09 -24.74
N GLY A 66 -7.98 -4.10 -25.81
CA GLY A 66 -6.58 -3.66 -25.85
C GLY A 66 -6.21 -2.24 -25.36
N SER A 67 -7.17 -1.40 -24.98
CA SER A 67 -6.89 -0.15 -24.23
C SER A 67 -6.45 -0.44 -22.79
N PHE A 68 -7.01 -1.47 -22.15
CA PHE A 68 -6.70 -1.84 -20.77
C PHE A 68 -5.29 -2.42 -20.60
N PHE A 69 -4.78 -3.16 -21.58
CA PHE A 69 -3.40 -3.65 -21.57
C PHE A 69 -2.37 -2.52 -21.65
N LYS A 70 -2.72 -1.39 -22.30
CA LYS A 70 -1.85 -0.22 -22.37
C LYS A 70 -1.81 0.51 -21.02
N GLU A 71 -2.96 0.65 -20.36
CA GLU A 71 -3.05 1.24 -19.02
C GLU A 71 -2.29 0.39 -17.99
N SER A 72 -2.50 -0.93 -17.96
CA SER A 72 -1.78 -1.83 -17.04
C SER A 72 -0.27 -1.81 -17.29
N LYS A 73 0.18 -1.78 -18.54
CA LYS A 73 1.60 -1.63 -18.84
C LYS A 73 2.15 -0.27 -18.38
N SER A 74 1.39 0.82 -18.56
CA SER A 74 1.80 2.16 -18.12
C SER A 74 1.97 2.22 -16.59
N ILE A 75 0.99 1.72 -15.84
CA ILE A 75 1.03 1.67 -14.38
C ILE A 75 2.19 0.80 -13.89
N TRP A 76 2.39 -0.36 -14.50
CA TRP A 76 3.52 -1.24 -14.16
C TRP A 76 4.86 -0.53 -14.39
N MET A 77 4.99 0.22 -15.48
CA MET A 77 6.18 1.02 -15.75
C MET A 77 6.35 2.17 -14.77
N LYS A 78 5.26 2.82 -14.33
CA LYS A 78 5.31 3.87 -13.29
C LYS A 78 5.77 3.25 -11.96
N ILE A 79 5.11 2.19 -11.49
CA ILE A 79 5.41 1.58 -10.19
C ILE A 79 6.84 1.03 -10.13
N THR A 80 7.31 0.38 -11.21
CA THR A 80 8.69 -0.14 -11.31
C THR A 80 9.75 0.96 -11.26
N LYS A 81 9.41 2.18 -11.70
CA LYS A 81 10.33 3.33 -11.64
C LYS A 81 10.30 4.04 -10.29
N THR A 82 9.23 3.89 -9.52
CA THR A 82 9.03 4.65 -8.29
C THR A 82 9.39 3.83 -7.05
N LEU A 83 9.04 2.55 -7.01
CA LEU A 83 9.36 1.69 -5.88
C LEU A 83 10.85 1.34 -5.82
N SER A 84 11.36 1.18 -4.61
CA SER A 84 12.64 0.51 -4.36
C SER A 84 12.61 -0.96 -4.83
N ASN A 85 13.77 -1.62 -4.84
CA ASN A 85 13.83 -3.05 -5.14
C ASN A 85 13.00 -3.87 -4.14
N ASN A 86 13.09 -3.55 -2.84
CA ASN A 86 12.30 -4.23 -1.82
C ASN A 86 10.81 -3.86 -1.93
N GLY A 87 10.47 -2.65 -2.35
CA GLY A 87 9.09 -2.26 -2.64
C GLY A 87 8.49 -3.08 -3.77
N MET A 88 9.24 -3.26 -4.86
CA MET A 88 8.82 -4.12 -5.97
C MET A 88 8.70 -5.60 -5.57
N ASP A 89 9.60 -6.09 -4.71
CA ASP A 89 9.55 -7.45 -4.18
C ASP A 89 8.29 -7.68 -3.32
N LEU A 90 8.03 -6.79 -2.36
CA LEU A 90 6.81 -6.81 -1.56
C LEU A 90 5.56 -6.75 -2.46
N PHE A 91 5.56 -5.85 -3.44
CA PHE A 91 4.45 -5.69 -4.37
C PHE A 91 4.18 -6.99 -5.14
N GLY A 92 5.22 -7.70 -5.56
CA GLY A 92 5.10 -9.03 -6.18
C GLY A 92 4.40 -10.04 -5.26
N HIS A 93 4.82 -10.12 -4.00
CA HIS A 93 4.21 -11.02 -3.02
C HIS A 93 2.75 -10.71 -2.71
N LEU A 94 2.37 -9.43 -2.67
CA LEU A 94 0.97 -9.02 -2.53
C LEU A 94 0.12 -9.52 -3.71
N LEU A 95 0.66 -9.40 -4.92
CA LEU A 95 -0.01 -9.89 -6.13
C LEU A 95 -0.10 -11.41 -6.17
N ASP A 96 0.88 -12.13 -5.64
CA ASP A 96 0.89 -13.60 -5.66
C ASP A 96 0.01 -14.23 -4.54
N GLY A 97 -0.62 -13.38 -3.71
CA GLY A 97 -1.52 -13.82 -2.64
C GLY A 97 -0.78 -14.43 -1.45
N THR A 98 0.48 -14.05 -1.23
CA THR A 98 1.26 -14.46 -0.05
C THR A 98 0.53 -14.01 1.23
N PRO A 99 0.28 -14.92 2.20
CA PRO A 99 -0.41 -14.54 3.43
C PRO A 99 0.31 -13.43 4.19
N ALA A 100 -0.46 -12.49 4.77
CA ALA A 100 0.04 -11.28 5.40
C ALA A 100 1.10 -11.55 6.48
N LYS A 101 0.93 -12.62 7.27
CA LYS A 101 1.86 -13.01 8.35
C LYS A 101 3.30 -13.22 7.87
N TYR A 102 3.50 -13.61 6.61
CA TYR A 102 4.83 -13.79 6.03
C TYR A 102 5.43 -12.50 5.46
N LEU A 103 4.63 -11.43 5.39
CA LEU A 103 5.04 -10.13 4.85
C LEU A 103 5.38 -9.13 5.95
N LEU A 104 4.99 -9.38 7.20
CA LEU A 104 5.17 -8.41 8.29
C LEU A 104 6.64 -8.02 8.52
N ASP A 105 7.56 -8.96 8.31
CA ASP A 105 9.00 -8.76 8.48
C ASP A 105 9.72 -8.46 7.16
N HIS A 106 8.97 -8.08 6.11
CA HIS A 106 9.54 -7.83 4.80
C HIS A 106 10.51 -6.63 4.82
N PRO A 107 11.71 -6.73 4.21
CA PRO A 107 12.74 -5.68 4.27
C PRO A 107 12.28 -4.28 3.89
N PHE A 108 11.31 -4.19 2.97
CA PHE A 108 10.64 -2.94 2.58
C PHE A 108 10.22 -2.07 3.79
N PHE A 109 9.65 -2.66 4.84
CA PHE A 109 9.16 -1.91 6.01
C PHE A 109 10.27 -1.33 6.89
N SER A 110 11.52 -1.68 6.62
CA SER A 110 12.71 -1.19 7.33
C SER A 110 13.59 -0.26 6.48
N GLU A 111 13.19 0.07 5.25
CA GLU A 111 13.97 0.94 4.37
C GLU A 111 13.83 2.41 4.74
N ASP A 112 14.97 3.09 4.94
CA ASP A 112 15.02 4.52 5.29
C ASP A 112 14.33 5.45 4.29
N THR A 113 14.26 5.05 3.02
CA THR A 113 13.60 5.84 1.95
C THR A 113 12.09 5.84 2.09
N GLU A 114 11.54 4.80 2.73
CA GLU A 114 10.10 4.58 2.91
C GLU A 114 9.64 4.98 4.32
N LEU A 115 10.58 5.33 5.20
CA LEU A 115 10.28 5.96 6.47
C LEU A 115 9.91 7.44 6.26
N ASP A 116 8.82 7.87 6.89
CA ASP A 116 8.31 9.23 6.78
C ASP A 116 9.36 10.26 7.25
N PRO A 117 9.85 11.16 6.37
CA PRO A 117 10.77 12.23 6.73
C PRO A 117 10.23 13.16 7.84
N CYS A 118 8.89 13.22 8.02
CA CYS A 118 8.26 14.04 9.06
C CYS A 118 8.52 13.52 10.48
N THR A 119 8.91 12.25 10.66
CA THR A 119 9.30 11.73 11.98
C THR A 119 10.54 12.44 12.53
N VAL A 120 11.50 12.81 11.66
CA VAL A 120 12.74 13.51 12.02
C VAL A 120 12.51 15.00 12.35
N GLY A 121 11.46 15.61 11.79
CA GLY A 121 11.09 17.01 12.05
C GLY A 121 10.20 17.21 13.29
N ARG A 122 9.41 16.20 13.66
CA ARG A 122 8.38 16.29 14.71
C ARG A 122 8.90 16.29 16.14
N GLU A 123 10.04 15.66 16.43
CA GLU A 123 10.66 15.77 17.77
C GLU A 123 10.90 17.24 18.14
N LYS A 124 11.36 18.05 17.17
CA LYS A 124 11.63 19.49 17.39
C LYS A 124 10.35 20.30 17.57
N GLU A 125 9.27 19.95 16.88
CA GLU A 125 7.96 20.61 17.00
C GLU A 125 7.25 20.24 18.32
N MET A 126 7.34 18.98 18.77
CA MET A 126 6.78 18.52 20.05
C MET A 126 7.48 19.19 21.24
N VAL A 127 8.83 19.25 21.24
CA VAL A 127 9.60 19.98 22.27
C VAL A 127 9.20 21.47 22.32
N ARG A 128 8.93 22.08 21.16
CA ARG A 128 8.49 23.48 21.06
C ARG A 128 7.08 23.71 21.63
N ARG A 129 6.16 22.75 21.49
CA ARG A 129 4.80 22.82 22.04
C ARG A 129 4.76 22.56 23.55
N GLU A 130 5.58 21.65 24.06
CA GLU A 130 5.74 21.44 25.51
C GLU A 130 6.35 22.65 26.21
N HIS A 131 7.33 23.32 25.61
CA HIS A 131 7.92 24.53 26.18
C HIS A 131 6.92 25.69 26.29
N ARG A 132 5.99 25.81 25.33
CA ARG A 132 4.93 26.83 25.32
C ARG A 132 3.79 26.55 26.31
N THR A 133 3.59 25.31 26.72
CA THR A 133 2.55 24.94 27.70
C THR A 133 3.05 24.96 29.14
N ARG A 134 4.38 25.07 29.35
CA ARG A 134 5.03 25.18 30.67
C ARG A 134 5.51 26.60 31.03
N SER A 135 5.25 27.60 30.17
CA SER A 135 5.51 29.03 30.41
C SER A 135 4.20 29.77 30.61
#